data_AF-A0A833SLY4-F1
#
_entry.id   AF-A0A833SLY4-F1
#
_cell.length_a   1.000
_cell.length_b   1.000
_cell.length_c   1.000
_cell.angle_alpha   90.00
_cell.angle_beta   90.00
_cell.angle_gamma   90.00
#
_symmetry.space_group_name_H-M   'P 1'
#
loop_
_entity.id
_entity.type
_entity.pdbx_description
1 polymer ?
#
loop_
_entity_poly.entity_id
_entity_poly.type
_entity_poly.pdbx_seq_one_letter_code
_entity_poly.pdbx_strand_id
1 'polypeptide(L)'
;MSKVDERIPILTTHYGDEALSTILIRAMKTPSTANVAGKLHNEQIQLWLDAGKSPSSVFQYLALDKAGDKLLETMQFATRLTNVDDFNSKNSRISRVSVMEYYHGDVKVATMLFEAKKIPSTAKLAAKLQDEQINRWLYAKISPGDVFKLLSLSKAGEKLFDHPQFMKWVSYVDDLNTANPDKKST
;
A
#
# COMPACT_ATOMS: atom_id res chain seq x y z
N MET A 1 4.76 -27.11 21.47
CA MET A 1 4.61 -26.55 20.12
C MET A 1 4.17 -27.64 19.17
N SER A 2 3.28 -27.32 18.24
CA SER A 2 2.74 -28.27 17.26
C SER A 2 3.73 -28.45 16.09
N LYS A 3 3.69 -29.57 15.36
CA LYS A 3 4.50 -29.80 14.15
C LYS A 3 4.23 -28.79 13.00
N VAL A 4 3.15 -28.01 13.09
CA VAL A 4 2.83 -26.93 12.14
C VAL A 4 3.73 -25.72 12.40
N ASP A 5 4.18 -25.51 13.64
CA ASP A 5 4.90 -24.32 14.08
C ASP A 5 6.36 -24.26 13.59
N GLU A 6 6.90 -25.35 13.01
CA GLU A 6 8.34 -25.45 12.65
C GLU A 6 8.65 -25.31 11.15
N ARG A 7 7.67 -25.48 10.26
CA ARG A 7 7.92 -25.56 8.80
C ARG A 7 8.44 -24.24 8.22
N ILE A 8 7.77 -23.14 8.57
CA ILE A 8 8.17 -21.81 8.10
C ILE A 8 9.53 -21.39 8.68
N PRO A 9 9.80 -21.53 9.99
CA PRO A 9 11.14 -21.25 10.52
C PRO A 9 12.26 -22.01 9.80
N ILE A 10 12.06 -23.31 9.50
CA ILE A 10 13.03 -24.12 8.76
C ILE A 10 13.23 -23.56 7.34
N LEU A 11 12.16 -23.36 6.59
CA LEU A 11 12.25 -22.83 5.22
C LEU A 11 12.88 -21.42 5.20
N THR A 12 12.53 -20.58 6.18
CA THR A 12 13.07 -19.21 6.31
C THR A 12 14.56 -19.24 6.64
N THR A 13 15.04 -20.21 7.41
CA THR A 13 16.47 -20.38 7.68
C THR A 13 17.27 -20.67 6.40
N HIS A 14 16.68 -21.39 5.44
CA HIS A 14 17.34 -21.74 4.18
C HIS A 14 17.23 -20.66 3.10
N TYR A 15 16.07 -20.02 2.97
CA TYR A 15 15.78 -19.10 1.87
C TYR A 15 15.81 -17.62 2.29
N GLY A 16 15.60 -17.32 3.57
CA GLY A 16 15.27 -15.98 4.05
C GLY A 16 13.81 -15.59 3.78
N ASP A 17 13.30 -14.60 4.53
CA ASP A 17 11.90 -14.20 4.51
C ASP A 17 11.43 -13.74 3.12
N GLU A 18 12.17 -12.82 2.49
CA GLU A 18 11.83 -12.26 1.18
C GLU A 18 11.82 -13.31 0.08
N ALA A 19 12.88 -14.13 -0.01
CA ALA A 19 12.99 -15.12 -1.08
C ALA A 19 11.94 -16.24 -0.91
N LEU A 20 11.71 -16.71 0.31
CA LEU A 20 10.67 -17.70 0.60
C LEU A 20 9.28 -17.17 0.23
N SER A 21 8.95 -15.95 0.65
CA SER A 21 7.68 -15.30 0.33
C SER A 21 7.47 -15.21 -1.19
N THR A 22 8.51 -14.82 -1.92
CA THR A 22 8.46 -14.74 -3.38
C THR A 22 8.27 -16.12 -4.03
N ILE A 23 8.93 -17.17 -3.52
CA ILE A 23 8.75 -18.55 -3.97
C ILE A 23 7.29 -18.99 -3.76
N LEU A 24 6.74 -18.74 -2.58
CA LEU A 24 5.37 -19.10 -2.23
C LEU A 24 4.35 -18.35 -3.12
N ILE A 25 4.47 -17.02 -3.26
CA ILE A 25 3.60 -16.21 -4.12
C ILE A 25 3.60 -16.71 -5.57
N ARG A 26 4.75 -17.16 -6.09
CA ARG A 26 4.83 -17.77 -7.43
C ARG A 26 4.15 -19.14 -7.47
N ALA A 27 4.43 -20.01 -6.51
CA ALA A 27 3.82 -21.34 -6.42
C ALA A 27 2.29 -21.29 -6.26
N MET A 28 1.76 -20.20 -5.71
CA MET A 28 0.32 -19.96 -5.61
C MET A 28 -0.37 -19.77 -6.97
N LYS A 29 0.37 -19.35 -7.99
CA LYS A 29 -0.16 -19.18 -9.35
C LYS A 29 -0.28 -20.50 -10.12
N THR A 30 0.30 -21.57 -9.59
CA THR A 30 0.27 -22.91 -10.18
C THR A 30 -0.81 -23.75 -9.50
N PRO A 31 -1.85 -24.23 -10.22
CA PRO A 31 -3.01 -24.90 -9.61
C PRO A 31 -2.66 -26.08 -8.68
N SER A 32 -1.68 -26.91 -9.06
CA SER A 32 -1.28 -28.09 -8.27
C SER A 32 -0.61 -27.75 -6.93
N THR A 33 0.03 -26.58 -6.82
CA THR A 33 0.72 -26.13 -5.60
C THR A 33 -0.02 -25.02 -4.86
N ALA A 34 -1.10 -24.48 -5.44
CA ALA A 34 -1.77 -23.29 -4.96
C ALA A 34 -2.22 -23.39 -3.49
N ASN A 35 -2.84 -24.50 -3.11
CA ASN A 35 -3.36 -24.71 -1.75
C ASN A 35 -2.23 -24.80 -0.70
N VAL A 36 -1.18 -25.59 -0.98
CA VAL A 36 -0.04 -25.73 -0.06
C VAL A 36 0.75 -24.43 0.05
N ALA A 37 1.00 -23.75 -1.08
CA ALA A 37 1.74 -22.50 -1.08
C ALA A 37 0.98 -21.40 -0.34
N GLY A 38 -0.35 -21.31 -0.52
CA GLY A 38 -1.18 -20.36 0.22
C GLY A 38 -1.18 -20.60 1.72
N LYS A 39 -1.26 -21.86 2.17
CA LYS A 39 -1.16 -22.19 3.60
C LYS A 39 0.19 -21.78 4.20
N LEU A 40 1.29 -22.13 3.54
CA LEU A 40 2.64 -21.77 3.98
C LEU A 40 2.85 -20.25 3.97
N HIS A 41 2.31 -19.53 2.97
CA HIS A 41 2.41 -18.07 2.93
C HIS A 41 1.64 -17.41 4.08
N ASN A 42 0.46 -17.93 4.42
CA ASN A 42 -0.31 -17.47 5.57
C ASN A 42 0.41 -17.75 6.89
N GLU A 43 0.98 -18.94 7.07
CA GLU A 43 1.82 -19.27 8.23
C GLU A 43 3.04 -18.33 8.32
N GLN A 44 3.64 -17.98 7.18
CA GLN A 44 4.77 -17.04 7.14
C GLN A 44 4.37 -15.63 7.58
N ILE A 45 3.23 -15.13 7.13
CA ILE A 45 2.75 -13.81 7.54
C ILE A 45 2.35 -13.81 9.02
N GLN A 46 1.72 -14.88 9.51
CA GLN A 46 1.38 -15.01 10.93
C GLN A 46 2.65 -15.01 11.80
N LEU A 47 3.71 -15.69 11.36
CA LEU A 47 5.01 -15.64 12.05
C LEU A 47 5.56 -14.22 12.15
N TRP A 48 5.46 -13.42 11.07
CA TRP A 48 5.88 -12.02 11.11
C TRP A 48 5.02 -11.15 12.04
N LEU A 49 3.71 -11.40 12.08
CA LEU A 49 2.77 -10.73 12.97
C LEU A 49 3.08 -11.03 14.45
N ASP A 50 3.25 -12.31 14.79
CA ASP A 50 3.55 -12.76 16.15
C ASP A 50 4.92 -12.28 16.61
N ALA A 51 5.88 -12.19 15.70
CA ALA A 51 7.20 -11.61 15.94
C ALA A 51 7.21 -10.07 15.99
N GLY A 52 6.06 -9.41 15.80
CA GLY A 52 5.94 -7.96 15.86
C GLY A 52 6.75 -7.22 14.78
N LYS A 53 6.93 -7.83 13.60
CA LYS A 53 7.67 -7.21 12.50
C LYS A 53 7.03 -5.89 12.07
N SER A 54 7.86 -4.90 11.76
CA SER A 54 7.37 -3.58 11.33
C SER A 54 6.64 -3.68 9.98
N PRO A 55 5.67 -2.80 9.71
CA PRO A 55 5.05 -2.70 8.38
C PRO A 55 6.08 -2.56 7.25
N SER A 56 7.15 -1.78 7.46
CA SER A 56 8.21 -1.58 6.47
C SER A 56 9.02 -2.85 6.19
N SER A 57 9.28 -3.68 7.22
CA SER A 57 9.95 -4.97 7.05
C SER A 57 9.07 -5.96 6.30
N VAL A 58 7.78 -6.05 6.66
CA VAL A 58 6.83 -6.92 5.97
C VAL A 58 6.65 -6.50 4.51
N PHE A 59 6.67 -5.19 4.22
CA PHE A 59 6.64 -4.68 2.85
C PHE A 59 7.83 -5.20 2.02
N GLN A 60 9.03 -5.24 2.60
CA GLN A 60 10.22 -5.81 1.96
C GLN A 60 10.15 -7.34 1.86
N TYR A 61 9.68 -8.04 2.88
CA TYR A 61 9.53 -9.51 2.84
C TYR A 61 8.50 -9.95 1.80
N LEU A 62 7.53 -9.11 1.46
CA LEU A 62 6.60 -9.32 0.35
C LEU A 62 7.17 -8.86 -1.01
N ALA A 63 8.43 -8.41 -1.05
CA ALA A 63 9.12 -7.85 -2.23
C ALA A 63 8.36 -6.69 -2.89
N LEU A 64 7.57 -5.93 -2.11
CA LEU A 64 6.74 -4.85 -2.63
C LEU A 64 7.57 -3.62 -2.97
N ASP A 65 8.65 -3.35 -2.22
CA ASP A 65 9.63 -2.29 -2.52
C ASP A 65 10.31 -2.47 -3.88
N LYS A 66 10.31 -3.69 -4.42
CA LYS A 66 10.91 -4.05 -5.72
C LYS A 66 9.88 -4.30 -6.82
N ALA A 67 8.58 -4.19 -6.52
CA ALA A 67 7.51 -4.59 -7.45
C ALA A 67 7.28 -3.61 -8.61
N GLY A 68 7.82 -2.39 -8.53
CA GLY A 68 7.71 -1.37 -9.58
C GLY A 68 6.25 -1.10 -9.96
N ASP A 69 5.94 -1.09 -11.26
CA ASP A 69 4.59 -0.83 -11.75
C ASP A 69 3.59 -1.95 -11.41
N LYS A 70 4.07 -3.15 -11.07
CA LYS A 70 3.26 -4.29 -10.61
C LYS A 70 2.98 -4.26 -9.12
N LEU A 71 3.33 -3.17 -8.43
CA LEU A 71 3.15 -3.02 -6.98
C LEU A 71 1.70 -3.26 -6.57
N LEU A 72 0.73 -2.60 -7.22
CA LEU A 72 -0.67 -2.74 -6.82
C LEU A 72 -1.24 -4.13 -7.11
N GLU A 73 -0.84 -4.77 -8.20
CA GLU A 73 -1.18 -6.17 -8.46
C GLU A 73 -0.61 -7.08 -7.37
N THR A 74 0.68 -6.94 -7.07
CA THR A 74 1.38 -7.77 -6.07
C THR A 74 0.77 -7.56 -4.68
N MET A 75 0.51 -6.31 -4.29
CA MET A 75 -0.20 -5.97 -3.06
C MET A 75 -1.60 -6.56 -3.04
N GLN A 76 -2.38 -6.47 -4.12
CA GLN A 76 -3.71 -7.09 -4.16
C GLN A 76 -3.67 -8.60 -3.96
N PHE A 77 -2.71 -9.29 -4.60
CA PHE A 77 -2.54 -10.72 -4.37
C PHE A 77 -2.15 -11.03 -2.94
N ALA A 78 -1.18 -10.31 -2.35
CA ALA A 78 -0.76 -10.50 -0.96
C ALA A 78 -1.87 -10.16 0.06
N THR A 79 -2.63 -9.10 -0.19
CA THR A 79 -3.71 -8.61 0.69
C THR A 79 -5.01 -9.40 0.58
N ARG A 80 -5.26 -10.15 -0.51
CA ARG A 80 -6.41 -11.08 -0.59
C ARG A 80 -6.26 -12.30 0.32
N LEU A 81 -5.03 -12.62 0.70
CA LEU A 81 -4.67 -13.83 1.46
C LEU A 81 -4.64 -13.58 2.96
N THR A 82 -4.54 -12.31 3.35
CA THR A 82 -4.48 -11.86 4.73
C THR A 82 -5.65 -10.93 4.98
N ASN A 83 -6.33 -11.07 6.12
CA ASN A 83 -7.17 -9.98 6.61
C ASN A 83 -6.21 -8.84 6.98
N VAL A 84 -5.82 -8.01 6.01
CA VAL A 84 -4.86 -6.90 6.22
C VAL A 84 -5.39 -5.86 7.21
N ASP A 85 -6.69 -5.90 7.50
CA ASP A 85 -7.29 -5.16 8.60
C ASP A 85 -6.76 -5.62 9.98
N ASP A 86 -6.19 -6.84 10.11
CA ASP A 86 -5.50 -7.34 11.32
C ASP A 86 -4.10 -6.73 11.51
N PHE A 87 -3.40 -6.40 10.41
CA PHE A 87 -2.07 -5.75 10.47
C PHE A 87 -2.20 -4.30 10.99
N ASN A 88 -3.31 -3.64 10.65
CA ASN A 88 -3.61 -2.28 11.12
C ASN A 88 -4.26 -2.25 12.52
N SER A 89 -4.94 -3.32 12.96
CA SER A 89 -5.66 -3.31 14.24
C SER A 89 -4.77 -3.63 15.45
N LYS A 90 -3.70 -4.41 15.27
CA LYS A 90 -2.86 -4.87 16.39
C LYS A 90 -1.53 -4.15 16.57
N ASN A 91 -1.02 -3.40 15.59
CA ASN A 91 0.27 -2.72 15.75
C ASN A 91 0.41 -1.43 14.91
N SER A 92 0.01 -0.29 15.51
CA SER A 92 0.53 1.07 15.28
C SER A 92 0.22 1.80 13.96
N ARG A 93 -0.56 2.89 14.07
CA ARG A 93 -0.43 4.29 13.53
C ARG A 93 0.16 4.59 12.12
N ILE A 94 0.75 3.64 11.40
CA ILE A 94 1.44 3.84 10.12
C ILE A 94 0.55 3.28 9.01
N SER A 95 -0.04 4.16 8.20
CA SER A 95 -0.87 3.74 7.07
C SER A 95 -0.06 3.02 6.00
N ARG A 96 -0.69 2.11 5.25
CA ARG A 96 -0.03 1.37 4.15
C ARG A 96 0.59 2.30 3.12
N VAL A 97 -0.12 3.39 2.82
CA VAL A 97 0.38 4.42 1.91
C VAL A 97 1.64 5.09 2.44
N SER A 98 1.79 5.30 3.75
CA SER A 98 3.02 5.89 4.32
C SER A 98 4.25 5.01 4.07
N VAL A 99 4.10 3.68 4.13
CA VAL A 99 5.19 2.74 3.82
C VAL A 99 5.53 2.77 2.33
N MET A 100 4.52 2.83 1.46
CA MET A 100 4.74 2.98 0.03
C MET A 100 5.49 4.28 -0.28
N GLU A 101 5.10 5.39 0.35
CA GLU A 101 5.72 6.71 0.17
C GLU A 101 7.15 6.74 0.68
N TYR A 102 7.46 6.03 1.77
CA TYR A 102 8.83 5.86 2.26
C TYR A 102 9.75 5.21 1.20
N TYR A 103 9.30 4.19 0.49
CA TYR A 103 10.11 3.48 -0.51
C TYR A 103 10.07 4.09 -1.91
N HIS A 104 8.98 4.77 -2.26
CA HIS A 104 8.74 5.19 -3.65
C HIS A 104 8.57 6.71 -3.83
N GLY A 105 8.35 7.45 -2.75
CA GLY A 105 8.09 8.90 -2.74
C GLY A 105 6.62 9.27 -2.98
N ASP A 106 6.15 10.32 -2.30
CA ASP A 106 4.74 10.75 -2.29
C ASP A 106 4.17 11.03 -3.69
N VAL A 107 4.90 11.76 -4.54
CA VAL A 107 4.46 12.07 -5.92
C VAL A 107 4.29 10.79 -6.74
N LYS A 108 5.28 9.88 -6.70
CA LYS A 108 5.25 8.64 -7.49
C LYS A 108 4.12 7.73 -7.02
N VAL A 109 3.90 7.63 -5.71
CA VAL A 109 2.77 6.88 -5.14
C VAL A 109 1.45 7.48 -5.57
N ALA A 110 1.27 8.80 -5.49
CA ALA A 110 0.04 9.47 -5.92
C ALA A 110 -0.27 9.22 -7.41
N THR A 111 0.73 9.35 -8.29
CA THR A 111 0.59 9.03 -9.71
C THR A 111 0.25 7.56 -9.93
N MET A 112 0.96 6.64 -9.27
CA MET A 112 0.73 5.20 -9.41
C MET A 112 -0.68 4.80 -8.97
N LEU A 113 -1.17 5.33 -7.84
CA LEU A 113 -2.53 5.07 -7.37
C LEU A 113 -3.56 5.64 -8.34
N PHE A 114 -3.33 6.83 -8.90
CA PHE A 114 -4.20 7.40 -9.92
C PHE A 114 -4.30 6.54 -11.18
N GLU A 115 -3.18 6.06 -11.71
CA GLU A 115 -3.17 5.16 -12.89
C GLU A 115 -3.82 3.81 -12.56
N ALA A 116 -3.53 3.25 -11.38
CA ALA A 116 -4.10 1.98 -10.94
C ALA A 116 -5.63 2.04 -10.74
N LYS A 117 -6.23 3.23 -10.56
CA LYS A 117 -7.70 3.40 -10.53
C LYS A 117 -8.35 3.16 -11.89
N LYS A 118 -7.60 3.29 -13.00
CA LYS A 118 -8.11 3.08 -14.37
C LYS A 118 -8.15 1.59 -14.75
N ILE A 119 -7.47 0.74 -14.00
CA ILE A 119 -7.37 -0.70 -14.26
C ILE A 119 -8.39 -1.42 -13.37
N PRO A 120 -9.35 -2.19 -13.94
CA PRO A 120 -10.45 -2.79 -13.16
C PRO A 120 -9.99 -3.69 -12.01
N SER A 121 -8.93 -4.48 -12.20
CA SER A 121 -8.41 -5.35 -11.14
C SER A 121 -7.91 -4.53 -9.95
N THR A 122 -7.18 -3.44 -10.17
CA THR A 122 -6.54 -2.62 -9.13
C THR A 122 -7.42 -1.50 -8.56
N ALA A 123 -8.51 -1.14 -9.25
CA ALA A 123 -9.25 0.09 -9.01
C ALA A 123 -9.73 0.28 -7.56
N LYS A 124 -10.33 -0.76 -6.97
CA LYS A 124 -10.86 -0.68 -5.59
C LYS A 124 -9.77 -0.45 -4.55
N LEU A 125 -8.63 -1.16 -4.66
CA LEU A 125 -7.52 -0.98 -3.72
C LEU A 125 -6.87 0.38 -3.91
N ALA A 126 -6.66 0.79 -5.17
CA ALA A 126 -6.04 2.06 -5.50
C ALA A 126 -6.86 3.25 -4.99
N ALA A 127 -8.20 3.19 -5.09
CA ALA A 127 -9.09 4.18 -4.50
C ALA A 127 -8.94 4.27 -2.97
N LYS A 128 -8.99 3.12 -2.27
CA LYS A 128 -8.83 3.08 -0.79
C LYS A 128 -7.48 3.67 -0.36
N LEU A 129 -6.39 3.32 -1.06
CA LEU A 129 -5.06 3.85 -0.75
C LEU A 129 -4.93 5.34 -1.07
N GLN A 130 -5.59 5.84 -2.13
CA GLN A 130 -5.60 7.27 -2.44
C GLN A 130 -6.40 8.07 -1.39
N ASP A 131 -7.47 7.51 -0.85
CA ASP A 131 -8.22 8.13 0.26
C ASP A 131 -7.39 8.14 1.55
N GLU A 132 -6.67 7.05 1.86
CA GLU A 132 -5.68 7.02 2.96
C GLU A 132 -4.61 8.11 2.78
N GLN A 133 -4.13 8.32 1.55
CA GLN A 133 -3.13 9.33 1.21
C GLN A 133 -3.62 10.75 1.52
N ILE A 134 -4.83 11.06 1.07
CA ILE A 134 -5.45 12.38 1.22
C ILE A 134 -5.76 12.67 2.68
N ASN A 135 -6.29 11.69 3.41
CA ASN A 135 -6.53 11.83 4.85
C ASN A 135 -5.23 12.10 5.63
N ARG A 136 -4.13 11.45 5.25
CA ARG A 136 -2.81 11.74 5.82
C ARG A 136 -2.38 13.17 5.54
N TRP A 137 -2.53 13.66 4.31
CA TRP A 137 -2.19 15.03 3.96
C TRP A 137 -3.08 16.06 4.68
N LEU A 138 -4.36 15.75 4.90
CA LEU A 138 -5.27 16.60 5.69
C LEU A 138 -4.82 16.67 7.15
N TYR A 139 -4.52 15.52 7.75
CA TYR A 139 -4.03 15.43 9.13
C TYR A 139 -2.71 16.19 9.31
N ALA A 140 -1.78 16.05 8.35
CA ALA A 140 -0.50 16.75 8.34
C ALA A 140 -0.62 18.23 7.92
N LYS A 141 -1.81 18.69 7.54
CA LYS A 141 -2.09 20.06 7.07
C LYS A 141 -1.14 20.51 5.96
N ILE A 142 -0.88 19.61 5.00
CA ILE A 142 -0.06 19.91 3.83
C ILE A 142 -0.70 21.08 3.06
N SER A 143 0.12 21.99 2.54
CA SER A 143 -0.43 23.17 1.86
C SER A 143 -1.18 22.76 0.59
N PRO A 144 -2.27 23.47 0.22
CA PRO A 144 -2.93 23.27 -1.07
C PRO A 144 -1.96 23.28 -2.26
N GLY A 145 -0.98 24.18 -2.26
CA GLY A 145 0.02 24.27 -3.32
C GLY A 145 0.94 23.05 -3.41
N ASP A 146 1.26 22.41 -2.28
CA ASP A 146 2.04 21.18 -2.29
C ASP A 146 1.20 19.99 -2.73
N VAL A 147 -0.04 19.86 -2.24
CA VAL A 147 -0.96 18.81 -2.70
C VAL A 147 -1.25 18.93 -4.19
N PHE A 148 -1.32 20.14 -4.73
CA PHE A 148 -1.43 20.37 -6.17
C PHE A 148 -0.26 19.73 -6.95
N LYS A 149 0.97 19.87 -6.45
CA LYS A 149 2.16 19.22 -7.04
C LYS A 149 2.16 17.71 -6.82
N LEU A 150 1.78 17.24 -5.63
CA LEU A 150 1.69 15.81 -5.31
C LEU A 150 0.72 15.07 -6.22
N LEU A 151 -0.43 15.69 -6.53
CA LEU A 151 -1.41 15.20 -7.50
C LEU A 151 -0.98 15.40 -8.97
N SER A 152 0.28 15.81 -9.20
CA SER A 152 0.88 16.05 -10.52
C SER A 152 0.15 17.10 -11.38
N LEU A 153 -0.63 17.98 -10.77
CA LEU A 153 -1.45 18.97 -11.49
C LEU A 153 -0.61 20.11 -12.09
N SER A 154 0.60 20.35 -11.56
CA SER A 154 1.53 21.37 -12.10
C SER A 154 1.98 21.08 -13.53
N LYS A 155 1.79 19.85 -14.03
CA LYS A 155 2.14 19.43 -15.39
C LYS A 155 0.93 19.40 -16.34
N ALA A 156 -0.27 19.70 -15.87
CA ALA A 156 -1.49 19.59 -16.67
C ALA A 156 -1.64 20.71 -17.72
N GLY A 157 -1.00 21.87 -17.51
CA GLY A 157 -1.06 23.01 -18.43
C GLY A 157 -2.49 23.45 -18.71
N GLU A 158 -2.82 23.68 -19.99
CA GLU A 158 -4.16 24.09 -20.43
C GLU A 158 -5.25 23.03 -20.14
N LYS A 159 -4.87 21.76 -19.94
CA LYS A 159 -5.80 20.65 -19.65
C LYS A 159 -6.08 20.48 -18.16
N LEU A 160 -5.77 21.48 -17.33
CA LEU A 160 -5.93 21.41 -15.88
C LEU A 160 -7.36 21.04 -15.46
N PHE A 161 -8.36 21.71 -16.04
CA PHE A 161 -9.77 21.50 -15.68
C PHE A 161 -10.32 20.15 -16.16
N ASP A 162 -9.72 19.56 -17.19
CA ASP A 162 -10.04 18.21 -17.68
C ASP A 162 -9.33 17.12 -16.87
N HIS A 163 -8.33 17.49 -16.06
CA HIS A 163 -7.53 16.52 -15.32
C HIS A 163 -8.34 15.91 -14.17
N PRO A 164 -8.56 14.58 -14.12
CA PRO A 164 -9.48 13.99 -13.15
C PRO A 164 -9.07 14.14 -11.67
N GLN A 165 -7.81 14.49 -11.39
CA GLN A 165 -7.35 14.80 -10.03
C GLN A 165 -7.62 16.26 -9.60
N PHE A 166 -8.01 17.15 -10.51
CA PHE A 166 -8.28 18.56 -10.19
C PHE A 166 -9.44 18.71 -9.21
N MET A 167 -10.56 18.02 -9.47
CA MET A 167 -11.70 18.03 -8.54
C MET A 167 -11.36 17.44 -7.17
N LYS A 168 -10.44 16.47 -7.11
CA LYS A 168 -9.97 15.92 -5.83
C LYS A 168 -9.14 16.94 -5.04
N TRP A 169 -8.33 17.74 -5.74
CA TRP A 169 -7.60 18.86 -5.13
C TRP A 169 -8.56 19.93 -4.59
N VAL A 170 -9.61 20.30 -5.34
CA VAL A 170 -10.63 21.25 -4.86
C VAL A 170 -11.26 20.75 -3.56
N SER A 171 -11.73 19.50 -3.52
CA SER A 171 -12.29 18.90 -2.30
C SER A 171 -11.29 18.90 -1.13
N TYR A 172 -10.01 18.63 -1.40
CA TYR A 172 -8.98 18.71 -0.36
C TYR A 172 -8.85 20.10 0.25
N VAL A 173 -8.91 21.17 -0.57
CA VAL A 173 -8.85 22.55 -0.09
C VAL A 173 -10.06 22.89 0.78
N ASP A 174 -11.26 22.48 0.34
CA ASP A 174 -12.50 22.66 1.10
C ASP A 174 -12.46 21.94 2.44
N ASP A 175 -12.02 20.68 2.46
CA ASP A 175 -11.87 19.87 3.67
C ASP A 175 -10.83 20.47 4.63
N LEU A 176 -9.68 20.93 4.10
CA LEU A 176 -8.62 21.55 4.90
C LEU A 176 -9.07 22.87 5.54
N ASN A 177 -9.80 23.70 4.79
CA ASN A 177 -10.37 24.96 5.28
C ASN A 177 -11.46 24.71 6.33
N THR A 178 -12.32 23.72 6.11
CA THR A 178 -13.36 23.31 7.07
C THR A 178 -12.75 22.82 8.39
N ALA A 179 -11.65 22.06 8.31
CA ALA A 179 -10.91 21.60 9.47
C ALA A 179 -10.08 22.70 10.16
N ASN A 180 -9.85 23.87 9.53
CA ASN A 180 -9.04 24.97 10.06
C ASN A 180 -9.68 26.35 9.79
N PRO A 181 -10.83 26.66 10.41
CA PRO A 181 -11.61 27.86 10.10
C PRO A 181 -10.87 29.19 10.32
N ASP A 182 -9.88 29.22 11.22
CA ASP A 182 -9.10 30.42 11.57
C ASP A 182 -7.95 30.73 10.59
N LYS A 183 -7.67 29.83 9.65
CA LYS A 183 -6.58 29.95 8.66
C LYS A 183 -7.07 29.58 7.27
N LYS A 184 -8.07 30.31 6.76
CA LYS A 184 -8.52 30.12 5.38
C LYS A 184 -7.33 30.31 4.44
N SER A 185 -7.07 29.28 3.65
CA SER A 185 -6.05 29.30 2.61
C SER A 185 -6.47 30.30 1.54
N THR A 186 -5.72 31.39 1.37
CA THR A 186 -5.84 32.34 0.24
C THR A 186 -5.07 31.85 -0.97
#